data_AF-A0A2V8L2T9-F1
#
_entry.id   AF-A0A2V8L2T9-F1
#
_cell.length_a   1.000
_cell.length_b   1.000
_cell.length_c   1.000
_cell.angle_alpha   90.00
_cell.angle_beta   90.00
_cell.angle_gamma   90.00
#
_symmetry.space_group_name_H-M   'P 1'
#
loop_
_entity.id
_entity.type
_entity.pdbx_description
1 polymer ?
#
loop_
_entity_poly.entity_id
_entity_poly.type
_entity_poly.pdbx_seq_one_letter_code
_entity_poly.pdbx_strand_id
1 'polypeptide(L)'
;MALRREYVRLLSVKVAEELQRQEMISVPAGLDLAEQVFQVMDTEVNLEHRIDDEVRSLLNQYQDQMRQSGASYQEMFKLIKNKLVKERKLVL
;
A
#
# COMPACT_ATOMS: atom_id res chain seq x y z
N MET A 1 -1.13 -10.49 -2.35
CA MET A 1 -2.52 -10.88 -2.66
C MET A 1 -3.36 -9.63 -2.56
N ALA A 2 -4.03 -9.21 -3.64
CA ALA A 2 -4.88 -8.01 -3.58
C ALA A 2 -6.14 -8.33 -2.78
N LEU A 3 -6.31 -7.69 -1.62
CA LEU A 3 -7.60 -7.69 -0.95
C LEU A 3 -8.57 -6.90 -1.83
N ARG A 4 -9.76 -7.46 -2.08
CA ARG A 4 -10.79 -6.73 -2.84
C ARG A 4 -11.22 -5.51 -2.05
N ARG A 5 -11.32 -4.36 -2.72
CA ARG A 5 -11.73 -3.08 -2.12
C ARG A 5 -13.04 -3.16 -1.34
N GLU A 6 -14.00 -3.95 -1.84
CA GLU A 6 -15.27 -4.24 -1.17
C GLU A 6 -15.07 -4.92 0.19
N TYR A 7 -14.11 -5.83 0.26
CA TYR A 7 -13.78 -6.55 1.49
C TYR A 7 -13.09 -5.65 2.51
N VAL A 8 -12.21 -4.75 2.05
CA VAL A 8 -11.60 -3.71 2.90
C VAL A 8 -12.67 -2.80 3.48
N ARG A 9 -13.64 -2.34 2.67
CA ARG A 9 -14.77 -1.52 3.12
C ARG A 9 -15.61 -2.22 4.19
N LEU A 10 -15.92 -3.49 3.98
CA LEU A 10 -16.65 -4.32 4.94
C LEU A 10 -15.89 -4.46 6.27
N LEU A 11 -14.58 -4.67 6.20
CA LEU A 11 -13.69 -4.74 7.37
C LEU A 11 -13.65 -3.41 8.13
N SER A 12 -13.52 -2.27 7.43
CA SER A 12 -13.44 -0.96 8.07
C SER A 12 -14.69 -0.61 8.87
N VAL A 13 -15.87 -0.93 8.32
CA VAL A 13 -17.15 -0.78 9.05
C VAL A 13 -17.16 -1.65 10.29
N LYS A 14 -16.85 -2.95 10.14
CA LYS A 14 -16.87 -3.89 11.26
C LYS A 14 -15.88 -3.51 12.37
N VAL A 15 -14.69 -3.02 12.00
CA VAL A 15 -13.68 -2.54 12.96
C VAL A 15 -14.17 -1.30 13.70
N ALA A 16 -14.75 -0.32 12.98
CA ALA A 16 -15.31 0.88 13.60
C ALA A 16 -16.45 0.55 14.59
N GLU A 17 -17.36 -0.35 14.20
CA GLU A 17 -18.47 -0.81 15.04
C GLU A 17 -17.98 -1.55 16.29
N GLU A 18 -17.01 -2.48 16.13
CA GLU A 18 -16.45 -3.24 17.25
C GLU A 18 -15.72 -2.35 18.26
N LEU A 19 -14.93 -1.39 17.78
CA LEU A 19 -14.20 -0.46 18.64
C LEU A 19 -15.16 0.43 19.46
N GLN A 20 -16.29 0.83 18.86
CA GLN A 20 -17.32 1.58 19.56
C GLN A 20 -18.09 0.69 20.54
N ARG A 21 -18.43 -0.55 20.15
CA ARG A 21 -19.14 -1.51 20.99
C ARG A 21 -18.35 -1.90 22.24
N GLN A 22 -17.02 -1.98 22.13
CA GLN A 22 -16.13 -2.29 23.24
C GLN A 22 -15.74 -1.05 24.06
N GLU A 23 -16.34 0.11 23.78
CA GLU A 23 -16.05 1.40 24.44
C GLU A 23 -14.56 1.78 24.42
N MET A 24 -13.79 1.24 23.47
CA MET A 24 -12.35 1.52 23.35
C MET A 24 -12.08 2.93 22.81
N ILE A 25 -13.05 3.51 22.10
CA ILE A 25 -12.98 4.83 21.51
C ILE A 25 -14.31 5.57 21.67
N SER A 26 -14.25 6.90 21.80
CA SER A 26 -15.41 7.78 21.71
C SER A 26 -15.39 8.52 20.38
N VAL A 27 -16.43 8.34 19.58
CA VAL A 27 -16.55 8.98 18.26
C VAL A 27 -17.40 10.25 18.38
N PRO A 28 -16.90 11.43 18.02
CA PRO A 28 -17.69 12.66 18.00
C PRO A 28 -18.89 12.56 17.06
N ALA A 29 -19.99 13.22 17.41
CA ALA A 29 -21.15 13.31 16.54
C ALA A 29 -20.78 13.97 15.19
N GLY A 30 -21.09 13.28 14.09
CA GLY A 30 -20.79 13.74 12.72
C GLY A 30 -19.48 13.23 12.13
N LEU A 31 -18.68 12.46 12.87
CA LEU A 31 -17.49 11.81 12.32
C LEU A 31 -17.85 10.43 11.73
N ASP A 32 -17.59 10.24 10.43
CA ASP A 32 -17.65 8.91 9.81
C ASP A 32 -16.31 8.19 10.03
N LEU A 33 -16.21 7.52 11.17
CA LEU A 33 -15.03 6.73 11.52
C LEU A 33 -14.78 5.59 10.51
N ALA A 34 -15.85 4.97 10.00
CA ALA A 34 -15.73 3.85 9.09
C ALA A 34 -15.07 4.26 7.77
N GLU A 35 -15.42 5.42 7.22
CA GLU A 35 -14.78 5.98 6.03
C GLU A 35 -13.32 6.37 6.28
N GLN A 36 -12.98 6.92 7.46
CA GLN A 36 -11.58 7.21 7.79
C GLN A 36 -10.73 5.93 7.90
N VAL A 37 -11.24 4.92 8.60
CA VAL A 37 -10.57 3.61 8.70
C VAL A 37 -10.44 2.98 7.31
N PHE A 38 -11.45 3.10 6.47
CA PHE A 38 -11.41 2.63 5.09
C PHE A 38 -10.31 3.31 4.27
N GLN A 39 -10.19 4.63 4.31
CA GLN A 39 -9.17 5.34 3.55
C GLN A 39 -7.76 4.95 3.96
N VAL A 40 -7.51 4.77 5.26
CA VAL A 40 -6.21 4.30 5.75
C VAL A 40 -5.96 2.86 5.30
N MET A 41 -6.91 1.95 5.51
CA MET A 41 -6.77 0.55 5.12
C MET A 41 -6.59 0.38 3.60
N ASP A 42 -7.35 1.10 2.79
CA ASP A 42 -7.24 1.07 1.33
C ASP A 42 -5.88 1.61 0.86
N THR A 43 -5.36 2.66 1.52
CA THR A 43 -4.03 3.19 1.23
C THR A 43 -2.94 2.17 1.52
N GLU A 44 -3.01 1.51 2.68
CA GLU A 44 -2.02 0.50 3.10
C GLU A 44 -2.09 -0.77 2.25
N VAL A 45 -3.30 -1.28 1.95
CA VAL A 45 -3.47 -2.47 1.10
C VAL A 45 -2.96 -2.24 -0.32
N ASN A 46 -3.12 -1.02 -0.85
CA ASN A 46 -2.65 -0.68 -2.19
C ASN A 46 -1.18 -0.21 -2.23
N LEU A 47 -0.52 -0.07 -1.08
CA LEU A 47 0.84 0.44 -1.00
C LEU A 47 1.83 -0.43 -1.81
N GLU A 48 1.74 -1.76 -1.68
CA GLU A 48 2.61 -2.67 -2.44
C GLU A 48 2.44 -2.49 -3.96
N HIS A 49 1.20 -2.40 -4.43
CA HIS A 49 0.90 -2.20 -5.83
C HIS A 49 1.46 -0.86 -6.35
N ARG A 50 1.34 0.20 -5.56
CA ARG A 50 1.91 1.52 -5.90
C ARG A 50 3.44 1.47 -6.00
N ILE A 51 4.11 0.76 -5.07
CA ILE A 51 5.56 0.56 -5.13
C ILE A 51 5.93 -0.22 -6.39
N ASP A 52 5.22 -1.31 -6.70
CA ASP A 52 5.52 -2.12 -7.87
C ASP A 52 5.37 -1.33 -9.19
N ASP A 53 4.36 -0.48 -9.30
CA ASP A 53 4.16 0.39 -10.46
C ASP A 53 5.23 1.50 -10.54
N GLU A 54 5.65 2.06 -9.41
CA GLU A 54 6.75 3.02 -9.35
C GLU A 54 8.09 2.37 -9.77
N VAL A 55 8.37 1.15 -9.29
CA VAL A 55 9.54 0.37 -9.71
C VAL A 55 9.52 0.12 -11.21
N ARG A 56 8.37 -0.27 -11.79
CA ARG A 56 8.24 -0.48 -13.25
C ARG A 56 8.49 0.81 -14.03
N SER A 57 7.96 1.94 -13.56
CA SER A 57 8.18 3.24 -14.19
C SER A 57 9.66 3.63 -14.19
N LEU A 58 10.35 3.43 -13.06
CA LEU A 58 11.79 3.66 -12.95
C LEU A 58 12.56 2.74 -13.90
N LEU A 59 12.25 1.45 -13.91
CA LEU A 59 12.92 0.50 -14.81
C LEU A 59 12.74 0.87 -16.28
N ASN A 60 11.55 1.34 -16.68
CA ASN A 60 11.30 1.83 -18.04
C ASN A 60 12.19 3.02 -18.40
N GLN A 61 12.44 3.94 -17.47
CA GLN A 61 13.35 5.06 -17.69
C GLN A 61 14.82 4.62 -17.80
N TYR A 62 15.21 3.55 -17.10
CA TYR A 62 16.57 3.01 -17.12
C TYR A 62 16.79 1.88 -18.16
N GLN A 63 15.82 1.58 -19.02
CA GLN A 63 15.88 0.46 -19.98
C GLN A 63 17.12 0.51 -20.88
N ASP A 64 17.51 1.69 -21.37
CA ASP A 64 18.66 1.84 -22.26
C ASP A 64 20.00 1.60 -21.53
N GLN A 65 20.11 2.06 -20.27
CA GLN A 65 21.28 1.76 -19.43
C GLN A 65 21.35 0.27 -19.07
N MET A 66 20.22 -0.37 -18.80
CA MET A 66 20.18 -1.81 -18.50
C MET A 66 20.59 -2.67 -19.70
N ARG A 67 20.20 -2.27 -20.92
CA ARG A 67 20.65 -2.92 -22.15
C ARG A 67 22.17 -2.81 -22.33
N GLN A 68 22.76 -1.66 -21.98
CA GLN A 68 24.21 -1.43 -22.05
C GLN A 68 24.98 -2.18 -20.97
N SER A 69 24.40 -2.33 -19.76
CA SER A 69 25.06 -2.99 -18.63
C SER A 69 24.87 -4.51 -18.58
N GLY A 70 24.04 -5.08 -19.47
CA GLY A 70 23.72 -6.52 -19.49
C GLY A 70 22.96 -7.01 -18.25
N ALA A 71 22.37 -6.12 -17.45
CA ALA A 71 21.73 -6.47 -16.19
C ALA A 71 20.33 -7.04 -16.42
N SER A 72 19.97 -8.11 -15.70
CA SER A 72 18.65 -8.71 -15.81
C SER A 72 17.57 -7.80 -15.22
N TYR A 73 16.45 -7.64 -15.94
CA TYR A 73 15.27 -6.91 -15.48
C TYR A 73 14.80 -7.35 -14.09
N GLN A 74 14.82 -8.65 -13.82
CA GLN A 74 14.35 -9.21 -12.55
C GLN A 74 15.26 -8.85 -11.37
N GLU A 75 16.57 -8.77 -11.59
CA GLU A 75 17.54 -8.43 -10.55
C GLU A 75 17.43 -6.94 -10.19
N MET A 76 17.29 -6.09 -11.21
CA MET A 76 17.14 -4.65 -11.01
C MET A 76 15.81 -4.31 -10.35
N PHE A 77 14.72 -5.02 -10.70
CA PHE A 77 13.44 -4.88 -10.02
C PHE A 77 13.54 -5.14 -8.52
N LYS A 78 14.21 -6.23 -8.12
CA LYS A 78 14.42 -6.55 -6.70
C LYS A 78 15.27 -5.51 -5.99
N LEU A 79 16.34 -5.03 -6.62
CA LEU A 79 17.22 -4.00 -6.07
C LEU A 79 16.50 -2.67 -5.84
N ILE A 80 15.77 -2.18 -6.85
CA ILE A 80 15.04 -0.91 -6.77
C ILE A 80 13.87 -1.03 -5.79
N LYS A 81 13.12 -2.14 -5.79
CA LYS A 81 12.06 -2.39 -4.79
C LYS A 81 12.62 -2.34 -3.37
N ASN A 82 13.73 -3.05 -3.11
CA ASN A 82 14.37 -3.03 -1.79
C ASN A 82 14.89 -1.64 -1.39
N LYS A 83 15.39 -0.85 -2.35
CA LYS A 83 15.85 0.52 -2.09
C LYS A 83 14.68 1.44 -1.73
N LEU A 84 13.59 1.41 -2.51
CA LEU A 84 12.38 2.20 -2.26
C LEU A 84 11.74 1.88 -0.91
N VAL A 85 11.65 0.60 -0.55
CA VAL A 85 11.10 0.14 0.74
C VAL A 85 11.93 0.67 1.91
N LYS A 86 13.27 0.64 1.80
CA LYS A 86 14.18 1.17 2.82
C LYS A 86 14.12 2.69 2.92
N GLU A 87 14.11 3.41 1.80
CA GLU A 87 14.06 4.88 1.79
C GLU A 87 12.76 5.40 2.39
N ARG A 88 11.64 4.74 2.13
CA ARG A 88 10.32 5.14 2.64
C ARG A 88 9.95 4.51 3.99
N LYS A 89 10.86 3.74 4.62
CA LYS A 89 10.63 3.00 5.87
C LYS A 89 9.33 2.18 5.87
N LEU A 90 8.97 1.61 4.73
CA LEU A 90 7.73 0.85 4.58
C LEU A 90 7.94 -0.55 5.13
N VAL A 91 6.95 -1.07 5.84
CA VAL A 91 6.91 -2.47 6.28
C VAL A 91 6.05 -3.21 5.25
N LEU A 92 6.67 -4.15 4.53
CA LEU A 92 6.01 -5.07 3.60
C LEU A 92 5.69 -6.39 4.31
#